data_AF-A0A5K1G118-F1
#
_entry.id   AF-A0A5K1G118-F1
#
_cell.length_a   1.000
_cell.length_b   1.000
_cell.length_c   1.000
_cell.angle_alpha   90.00
_cell.angle_beta   90.00
_cell.angle_gamma   90.00
#
_symmetry.space_group_name_H-M   'P 1'
#
loop_
_entity.id
_entity.type
_entity.pdbx_description
1 polymer ?
#
loop_
_entity_poly.entity_id
_entity_poly.type
_entity_poly.pdbx_seq_one_letter_code
_entity_poly.pdbx_strand_id
1 'polypeptide(L)' 'YPIPGCVVAALTHDIFINGCQFKFLIDGEVDEEAGLLYPDTPYQTVDDCFDSFIVELVAGSKDGRIFPAA' A
#
# COMPACT_ATOMS: atom_id res chain seq x y z
N TYR A 1 12.21 -13.42 6.81
CA TYR A 1 11.99 -14.41 5.73
C TYR A 1 11.01 -13.78 4.76
N PRO A 2 11.25 -13.79 3.44
CA PRO A 2 10.30 -13.23 2.49
C PRO A 2 8.96 -13.97 2.58
N ILE A 3 7.85 -13.25 2.36
CA ILE A 3 6.53 -13.89 2.29
C ILE A 3 6.57 -14.90 1.13
N PRO A 4 6.10 -16.15 1.31
CA PRO A 4 6.09 -17.14 0.24
C PRO A 4 5.34 -16.66 -0.99
N GLY A 5 5.87 -16.91 -2.19
CA GLY A 5 5.28 -16.40 -3.44
C GLY A 5 3.83 -16.85 -3.67
N CYS A 6 3.47 -18.07 -3.26
CA CYS A 6 2.08 -18.55 -3.33
C CYS A 6 1.13 -17.75 -2.43
N VAL A 7 1.61 -17.29 -1.28
CA VAL A 7 0.83 -16.44 -0.36
C VAL A 7 0.64 -15.06 -0.98
N VAL A 8 1.70 -14.46 -1.53
CA VAL A 8 1.59 -13.17 -2.24
C VAL A 8 0.58 -13.26 -3.39
N ALA A 9 0.68 -14.29 -4.23
CA ALA A 9 -0.24 -14.46 -5.36
C ALA A 9 -1.72 -14.60 -4.92
N ALA A 10 -1.99 -15.36 -3.87
CA ALA A 10 -3.35 -15.50 -3.34
C ALA A 10 -3.91 -14.17 -2.82
N LEU A 11 -3.10 -13.41 -2.07
CA LEU A 11 -3.48 -12.08 -1.58
C LEU A 11 -3.70 -11.09 -2.72
N THR A 12 -2.81 -11.07 -3.71
CA THR A 12 -2.94 -10.22 -4.91
C THR A 12 -4.24 -10.52 -5.66
N HIS A 13 -4.58 -11.80 -5.86
CA HIS A 13 -5.85 -12.18 -6.48
C HIS A 13 -7.04 -11.67 -5.66
N ASP A 14 -7.04 -11.89 -4.35
CA ASP A 14 -8.19 -11.54 -3.52
C ASP A 14 -8.42 -10.02 -3.45
N ILE A 15 -7.34 -9.23 -3.43
CA ILE A 15 -7.40 -7.77 -3.45
C ILE A 15 -7.85 -7.26 -4.83
N PHE A 16 -7.16 -7.63 -5.91
CA PHE A 16 -7.33 -6.98 -7.22
C PHE A 16 -8.36 -7.65 -8.14
N ILE A 17 -8.71 -8.92 -7.91
CA ILE A 17 -9.76 -9.64 -8.68
C ILE A 17 -11.04 -9.73 -7.87
N ASN A 18 -10.93 -10.13 -6.60
CA ASN A 18 -12.10 -10.29 -5.74
C ASN A 18 -12.49 -9.01 -4.99
N GLY A 19 -11.66 -7.96 -4.93
CA GLY A 19 -12.01 -6.69 -4.29
C GLY A 19 -12.24 -6.80 -2.78
N CYS A 20 -11.54 -7.70 -2.10
CA CYS A 20 -11.82 -8.04 -0.70
C CYS A 20 -11.68 -6.86 0.28
N GLN A 21 -10.99 -5.77 -0.10
CA GLN A 21 -10.78 -4.59 0.73
C GLN A 21 -11.96 -3.62 0.79
N PHE A 22 -12.92 -3.67 -0.14
CA PHE A 22 -14.00 -2.68 -0.24
C PHE A 22 -15.39 -3.28 -0.48
N LYS A 23 -15.51 -4.61 -0.60
CA LYS A 23 -16.80 -5.29 -0.87
C LYS A 23 -17.67 -5.53 0.36
N PHE A 24 -17.41 -4.84 1.46
CA PHE A 24 -18.20 -4.91 2.69
C PHE A 24 -18.47 -3.49 3.22
N LEU A 25 -19.53 -3.34 4.01
CA LEU A 25 -19.85 -2.09 4.68
C LEU A 25 -19.14 -2.04 6.03
N ILE A 26 -18.72 -0.84 6.43
CA ILE A 26 -18.21 -0.52 7.76
C ILE A 26 -19.34 0.24 8.47
N ASP A 27 -20.37 -0.50 8.92
CA ASP A 27 -21.58 0.06 9.53
C ASP A 27 -22.02 -0.67 10.82
N GLY A 28 -21.23 -1.63 11.28
CA GLY A 28 -21.51 -2.42 12.48
C GLY A 28 -21.09 -1.72 13.77
N GLU A 29 -21.72 -2.09 14.89
CA GLU A 29 -21.37 -1.60 16.25
C GLU A 29 -19.93 -1.97 16.67
N VAL A 30 -19.26 -2.84 15.92
CA VAL A 30 -17.89 -3.33 16.18
C VAL A 30 -16.87 -2.87 15.13
N ASP A 31 -17.33 -2.19 14.09
CA ASP A 31 -16.51 -1.74 12.97
C ASP A 31 -16.34 -0.22 13.03
N GLU A 32 -15.11 0.26 12.93
CA GLU A 32 -14.78 1.67 13.00
C GLU A 32 -13.89 2.06 11.81
N GLU A 33 -14.03 3.28 11.30
CA GLU A 33 -13.23 3.81 10.20
C GLU A 33 -12.28 4.89 10.73
N ALA A 34 -10.99 4.74 10.44
CA ALA A 34 -9.95 5.57 11.04
C ALA A 34 -10.01 7.05 10.60
N GLY A 35 -10.41 7.33 9.35
CA GLY A 35 -10.64 8.68 8.86
C GLY A 35 -11.81 9.40 9.52
N LEU A 36 -12.83 8.66 9.97
CA LEU A 36 -13.94 9.19 10.78
C LEU A 36 -13.55 9.39 12.25
N LEU A 37 -12.72 8.49 12.81
CA LEU A 37 -12.24 8.61 14.19
C LEU A 37 -11.26 9.77 14.38
N TYR A 38 -10.44 10.08 13.37
CA TYR A 38 -9.38 11.08 13.44
C TYR A 38 -9.43 12.06 12.25
N PRO A 39 -10.53 12.84 12.07
CA PRO A 39 -10.76 13.63 10.88
C PRO A 39 -9.73 14.76 10.66
N ASP A 40 -9.10 15.22 11.74
CA ASP A 40 -8.09 16.29 11.69
C ASP A 40 -6.67 15.76 11.42
N THR A 41 -6.49 14.44 11.31
CA THR A 41 -5.19 13.82 11.06
C THR A 41 -5.07 13.43 9.59
N PRO A 42 -4.27 14.16 8.78
CA PRO A 42 -4.10 13.82 7.37
C PRO A 42 -3.28 12.53 7.22
N TYR A 43 -3.69 11.70 6.26
CA TYR A 43 -2.87 10.58 5.79
C TYR A 43 -1.80 11.10 4.84
N GLN A 44 -0.63 10.45 4.85
CA GLN A 44 0.30 10.56 3.73
C GLN A 44 -0.38 9.97 2.48
N THR A 45 -0.35 10.72 1.38
CA THR A 45 -1.00 10.28 0.15
C THR A 45 -0.12 9.29 -0.62
N VAL A 46 -0.73 8.57 -1.56
CA VAL A 46 0.00 7.70 -2.49
C VAL A 46 0.99 8.52 -3.34
N ASP A 47 0.63 9.74 -3.72
CA ASP A 47 1.48 10.64 -4.49
C ASP A 47 2.73 11.05 -3.67
N ASP A 48 2.54 11.44 -2.40
CA ASP A 48 3.67 11.80 -1.50
C ASP A 48 4.69 10.65 -1.36
N CYS A 49 4.18 9.41 -1.30
CA CYS A 49 5.00 8.20 -1.25
C CYS A 49 5.77 7.98 -2.57
N PHE A 50 5.10 8.09 -3.71
CA PHE A 50 5.74 7.88 -5.01
C PHE A 50 6.76 8.97 -5.36
N ASP A 51 6.49 10.23 -5.00
CA ASP A 51 7.44 11.33 -5.16
C ASP A 51 8.73 11.06 -4.39
N SER A 52 8.62 10.58 -3.14
CA SER A 52 9.77 10.18 -2.32
C SER A 52 10.55 9.03 -2.95
N PHE A 53 9.85 8.01 -3.45
CA PHE A 53 10.47 6.88 -4.14
C PHE A 53 11.24 7.30 -5.39
N ILE A 54 10.70 8.23 -6.19
CA ILE A 54 11.38 8.75 -7.39
C ILE A 54 12.69 9.46 -7.00
N VAL A 55 12.66 10.27 -5.94
CA VAL A 55 13.86 10.94 -5.43
C VAL A 55 14.94 9.93 -5.05
N GLU A 56 14.57 8.87 -4.31
CA GLU A 56 15.50 7.80 -3.93
C GLU A 56 16.04 7.03 -5.14
N LEU A 57 15.18 6.72 -6.12
CA LEU A 57 15.56 6.03 -7.34
C LEU A 57 16.60 6.83 -8.13
N VAL A 58 16.37 8.13 -8.29
CA VAL A 58 17.28 9.04 -9.00
C VAL A 58 18.59 9.23 -8.22
N ALA A 59 18.52 9.31 -6.88
CA ALA A 59 19.72 9.39 -6.04
C ALA A 59 20.56 8.11 -6.09
N GLY A 60 19.93 6.93 -6.01
CA GLY A 60 20.62 5.64 -6.06
C GLY A 60 21.16 5.29 -7.45
N SER A 61 20.54 5.79 -8.53
CA SER A 61 21.09 5.71 -9.90
C SER A 61 22.43 6.45 -10.00
N LYS A 62 22.61 7.56 -9.28
CA LYS A 62 23.89 8.28 -9.22
C LYS A 62 24.95 7.56 -8.39
N ASP A 63 24.53 6.71 -7.45
CA ASP A 63 25.40 5.95 -6.53
C ASP A 63 25.67 4.51 -7.02
N GLY A 64 25.26 4.17 -8.25
CA GLY A 64 25.49 2.85 -8.87
C GLY A 64 24.72 1.69 -8.23
N ARG A 65 23.73 1.96 -7.37
CA ARG A 65 22.88 0.93 -6.77
C ARG A 65 21.77 0.57 -7.75
N ILE A 66 21.79 -0.67 -8.24
CA ILE A 66 20.74 -1.21 -9.10
C ILE A 66 19.57 -1.60 -8.20
N PHE A 67 18.47 -0.84 -8.28
CA PHE A 67 17.21 -1.28 -7.71
C PHE A 67 16.63 -2.40 -8.58
N PRO A 68 16.11 -3.48 -8.00
CA PRO A 68 15.49 -4.55 -8.77
C PRO A 68 14.31 -3.98 -9.56
N ALA A 69 14.26 -4.29 -10.86
CA ALA A 69 13.08 -4.03 -11.66
C ALA A 69 11.92 -4.85 -11.07
N ALA A 70 10.80 -4.16 -10.83
CA ALA A 70 9.55 -4.77 -10.38
C ALA A 70 9.03 -5.81 -11.38
#